data_AF-A0A972L299-F1
#
_entry.id   AF-A0A972L299-F1
#
_cell.length_a   1.000
_cell.length_b   1.000
_cell.length_c   1.000
_cell.angle_alpha   90.00
_cell.angle_beta   90.00
_cell.angle_gamma   90.00
#
_symmetry.space_group_name_H-M   'P 1'
#
loop_
_entity.id
_entity.type
_entity.pdbx_description
1 polymer ?
#
loop_
_entity_poly.entity_id
_entity_poly.type
_entity_poly.pdbx_seq_one_letter_code
_entity_poly.pdbx_strand_id
1 'polypeptide(L)' 'MTIDDRYPLSESSSFEVGLLKTSLAKIDEKTGSVKWTLDLGKGETKGLLLEYSVKIPKYSNLLVE' A
#
# COMPACT_ATOMS: atom_id res chain seq x y z
N MET A 1 5.24 -12.86 15.66
CA MET A 1 4.40 -11.64 15.84
C MET A 1 3.77 -11.27 14.51
N THR A 2 2.68 -10.50 14.50
CA THR A 2 2.06 -10.03 13.24
C THR A 2 1.91 -8.53 13.22
N ILE A 3 2.18 -7.93 12.07
CA ILE A 3 1.92 -6.51 11.78
C ILE A 3 0.89 -6.47 10.66
N ASP A 4 -0.18 -5.71 10.88
CA ASP A 4 -1.25 -5.49 9.92
C ASP A 4 -1.25 -4.01 9.53
N ASP A 5 -1.27 -3.74 8.23
CA ASP A 5 -1.27 -2.40 7.62
C ASP A 5 -2.14 -2.42 6.35
N ARG A 6 -2.37 -1.26 5.73
CA ARG A 6 -3.16 -1.13 4.52
C ARG A 6 -2.57 -0.10 3.57
N TYR A 7 -2.77 -0.32 2.28
CA TYR A 7 -2.54 0.69 1.25
C TYR A 7 -3.85 1.10 0.57
N PRO A 8 -3.92 2.29 -0.03
CA PRO A 8 -5.13 2.76 -0.70
C PRO A 8 -5.54 1.84 -1.85
N LEU A 9 -6.83 1.74 -2.12
CA LEU A 9 -7.35 1.09 -3.32
C LEU A 9 -8.03 2.11 -4.22
N SER A 10 -7.92 1.93 -5.54
CA SER A 10 -8.72 2.71 -6.48
C SER A 10 -10.13 2.14 -6.54
N GLU A 11 -11.05 2.77 -5.83
CA GLU A 11 -12.49 2.44 -5.89
C GLU A 11 -13.16 2.99 -7.17
N SER A 12 -12.49 3.91 -7.88
CA SER A 12 -13.02 4.60 -9.05
C SER A 12 -11.94 4.72 -10.12
N SER A 13 -12.30 4.66 -11.41
CA SER A 13 -11.38 4.86 -12.55
C SER A 13 -10.68 6.24 -12.57
N SER A 14 -10.98 7.10 -11.60
CA SER A 14 -10.43 8.43 -11.44
C SER A 14 -9.07 8.47 -10.74
N PHE A 15 -8.48 7.36 -10.28
CA PHE A 15 -7.06 7.32 -9.87
C PHE A 15 -6.55 5.89 -9.95
N GLU A 16 -5.27 5.71 -10.24
CA GLU A 16 -4.62 4.39 -10.33
C GLU A 16 -3.77 4.20 -9.07
N VAL A 17 -3.99 3.10 -8.34
CA VAL A 17 -3.10 2.68 -7.26
C VAL A 17 -2.37 1.41 -7.68
N GLY A 18 -1.04 1.43 -7.59
CA GLY A 18 -0.19 0.29 -7.94
C GLY A 18 0.73 -0.09 -6.79
N LEU A 19 0.75 -1.38 -6.42
CA LEU A 19 1.72 -1.91 -5.48
C LEU A 19 3.08 -2.07 -6.17
N LEU A 20 4.11 -1.38 -5.66
CA LEU A 20 5.44 -1.39 -6.28
C LEU A 20 6.33 -2.48 -5.68
N LYS A 21 6.36 -2.56 -4.34
CA LYS A 21 7.23 -3.52 -3.65
C LYS A 21 6.76 -3.78 -2.23
N THR A 22 6.84 -5.04 -1.79
CA THR A 22 6.56 -5.42 -0.40
C THR A 22 7.59 -6.43 0.08
N SER A 23 8.00 -6.34 1.35
CA SER A 23 8.94 -7.30 1.94
C SER A 23 8.21 -8.39 2.71
N LEU A 24 8.16 -9.63 2.19
CA LEU A 24 7.62 -10.80 2.92
C LEU A 24 6.18 -10.62 3.45
N ALA A 25 5.42 -9.68 2.87
CA ALA A 25 4.06 -9.39 3.26
C ALA A 25 3.09 -10.29 2.49
N LYS A 26 2.01 -10.72 3.16
CA LYS A 26 0.82 -11.21 2.48
C LYS A 26 -0.06 -10.02 2.12
N ILE A 27 -0.41 -9.90 0.85
CA ILE A 27 -1.23 -8.82 0.31
C ILE A 27 -2.60 -9.35 -0.09
N ASP A 28 -3.64 -8.64 0.30
CA ASP A 28 -4.97 -8.78 -0.25
C ASP A 28 -5.27 -7.55 -1.12
N GLU A 29 -5.14 -7.71 -2.44
CA GLU A 29 -5.32 -6.62 -3.42
C GLU A 29 -6.77 -6.15 -3.53
N LYS A 30 -7.74 -6.96 -3.08
CA LYS A 30 -9.16 -6.59 -3.11
C LYS A 30 -9.53 -5.64 -1.98
N THR A 31 -8.82 -5.73 -0.86
CA THR A 31 -9.08 -4.92 0.34
C THR A 31 -7.95 -3.95 0.70
N GLY A 32 -6.82 -4.03 -0.03
CA GLY A 32 -5.61 -3.24 0.23
C GLY A 32 -4.89 -3.67 1.49
N SER A 33 -5.19 -4.87 2.02
CA SER A 33 -4.67 -5.32 3.31
C SER A 33 -3.26 -5.89 3.17
N VAL A 34 -2.37 -5.50 4.08
CA VAL A 34 -0.97 -5.92 4.14
C VAL A 34 -0.72 -6.57 5.49
N LYS A 35 -0.25 -7.81 5.50
CA LYS A 35 0.04 -8.53 6.73
C LYS A 35 1.44 -9.13 6.70
N TRP A 36 2.26 -8.77 7.67
CA TRP A 36 3.56 -9.39 7.91
C TRP A 36 3.48 -10.34 9.09
N THR A 37 3.98 -11.56 8.88
CA THR A 37 4.26 -12.48 9.97
C THR A 37 5.76 -12.49 10.19
N LEU A 38 6.21 -11.94 11.33
CA LEU A 38 7.61 -11.88 11.68
C LEU A 38 7.95 -13.00 12.65
N ASP A 39 8.99 -13.74 12.29
CA ASP A 39 9.76 -14.57 13.19
C ASP A 39 11.08 -13.82 13.46
N LEU A 40 11.28 -13.39 14.71
CA LEU A 40 12.43 -12.60 15.13
C LEU A 40 13.15 -13.34 16.26
N GLY A 41 14.45 -13.58 16.07
CA GLY A 41 15.33 -14.04 17.14
C GLY A 41 15.60 -12.98 18.20
N LYS A 42 16.24 -13.38 19.31
CA LYS A 42 16.67 -12.44 20.36
C LYS A 42 17.64 -11.40 19.80
N GLY A 43 17.28 -10.12 19.94
CA GLY A 43 18.09 -9.00 19.46
C GLY A 43 18.04 -8.78 17.94
N GLU A 44 17.21 -9.54 17.21
CA GLU A 44 17.07 -9.38 15.77
C GLU A 44 16.20 -8.17 15.42
N THR A 45 16.62 -7.42 14.41
CA THR A 45 15.84 -6.33 13.80
C THR A 45 15.57 -6.70 12.34
N LYS A 46 14.30 -6.70 11.93
CA LYS A 46 13.91 -6.82 10.52
C LYS A 46 13.25 -5.53 10.06
N GLY A 47 13.76 -4.95 8.98
CA GLY A 47 13.11 -3.85 8.28
C GLY A 47 11.98 -4.37 7.39
N LEU A 48 10.83 -3.72 7.45
CA LEU A 48 9.71 -3.98 6.56
C LEU A 48 9.59 -2.84 5.55
N LEU A 49 9.37 -3.21 4.29
CA LEU A 49 9.16 -2.28 3.19
C LEU A 49 7.77 -2.50 2.60
N LEU A 50 7.02 -1.40 2.47
CA LEU A 50 5.79 -1.29 1.71
C LEU A 50 5.93 -0.07 0.81
N GLU A 51 5.99 -0.28 -0.50
CA GLU A 51 6.10 0.76 -1.50
C GLU A 51 4.91 0.66 -2.46
N TYR A 52 4.20 1.76 -2.63
CA TYR A 52 3.04 1.87 -3.49
C TYR A 52 3.03 3.22 -4.20
N SER A 53 2.38 3.27 -5.37
CA SER A 53 2.20 4.47 -6.18
C SER A 53 0.73 4.83 -6.22
N VAL A 54 0.43 6.13 -6.05
CA VAL A 54 -0.91 6.69 -6.23
C VAL A 54 -0.83 7.72 -7.33
N LYS A 55 -1.55 7.49 -8.43
CA LYS A 55 -1.60 8.37 -9.59
C LYS A 55 -2.98 9.00 -9.69
N ILE A 56 -3.03 10.30 -9.43
CA ILE A 56 -4.25 11.10 -9.52
C ILE A 56 -4.23 11.87 -10.85
N PRO A 57 -5.27 11.79 -11.68
CA PRO A 57 -5.40 12.61 -12.88
C PRO A 57 -5.48 14.07 -12.46
N LYS A 58 -4.69 14.92 -13.12
CA LYS A 58 -4.78 16.36 -12.90
C LYS A 58 -6.15 16.81 -13.40
N TYR A 59 -6.98 17.31 -12.49
CA TYR A 59 -8.16 18.10 -12.85
C TYR A 59 -7.67 19.36 -13.57
N SER A 60 -7.57 19.31 -14.89
CA SER A 60 -7.47 20.49 -15.72
C SER A 60 -8.89 21.00 -15.95
N ASN A 61 -9.12 22.25 -15.54
CA ASN A 61 -10.34 23.07 -15.65
C ASN A 61 -11.34 22.93 -14.49
N LEU A 62 -11.01 23.54 -13.35
CA LEU A 62 -12.03 24.24 -12.57
C LEU A 62 -12.29 25.58 -13.28
N LEU A 63 -13.36 25.66 -14.07
CA LEU A 63 -13.99 26.95 -14.32
C LEU A 63 -14.69 27.33 -13.02
N VAL A 64 -14.10 28.29 -12.29
CA VAL A 64 -14.82 29.04 -11.26
C VAL A 64 -15.67 30.05 -12.03
N GLU A 65 -16.98 29.81 -12.07
CA GLU A 65 -17.98 30.83 -12.45
C GLU A 65 -18.55 31.48 -11.19
#